data_AF-A0A510T819-F1
#
_entry.id   AF-A0A510T819-F1
#
_cell.length_a   1.000
_cell.length_b   1.000
_cell.length_c   1.000
_cell.angle_alpha   90.00
_cell.angle_beta   90.00
_cell.angle_gamma   90.00
#
_symmetry.space_group_name_H-M   'P 1'
#
loop_
_entity.id
_entity.type
_entity.pdbx_description
1 polymer ?
#
loop_
_entity_poly.entity_id
_entity_poly.type
_entity_poly.pdbx_seq_one_letter_code
_entity_poly.pdbx_strand_id
1 'polypeptide(L)'
;MLDKVRAVVPWLAVAAVVIGMSYQQGLFSLVGRLAPGPARAVALPGGGVSDGDRCGAEGYHRFRLPADVLSPPPRDTPAPGPRLVLGAYGFEQGPRTPARFTISLFVVPGGKRPLELSRTLGDGVAVEIEGPHGLVGGAHGLPVTWHEPTGTGPGHRMRVGARDGGVAEVALPVRALCPGHEGAEVMRKLQAPIDAHNTVTGQPPYTLTVSFSDPGVGEMRASLRSPDRGDVLGAGNLIPLDPETGRP
;
A
#
# COMPACT_ATOMS: atom_id res chain seq x y z
N MET A 1 16.01 -66.35 23.11
CA MET A 1 15.93 -64.94 22.69
C MET A 1 14.91 -64.79 21.56
N LEU A 2 13.60 -64.97 21.85
CA LEU A 2 12.57 -64.91 20.81
C LEU A 2 11.21 -64.47 21.36
N ASP A 3 11.17 -63.53 22.31
CA ASP A 3 9.90 -63.08 22.92
C ASP A 3 9.72 -61.56 23.01
N LYS A 4 10.68 -60.73 22.56
CA LYS A 4 10.54 -59.27 22.66
C LYS A 4 10.04 -58.56 21.39
N VAL A 5 9.95 -59.26 20.25
CA VAL A 5 9.63 -58.63 18.95
C VAL A 5 8.11 -58.59 18.67
N ARG A 6 7.30 -59.41 19.36
CA ARG A 6 5.84 -59.46 19.13
C ARG A 6 4.99 -58.44 19.90
N ALA A 7 5.57 -57.68 20.84
CA ALA A 7 4.81 -56.79 21.70
C ALA A 7 4.69 -55.33 21.19
N VAL A 8 5.48 -54.92 20.20
CA VAL A 8 5.58 -53.49 19.78
C VAL A 8 4.78 -53.18 18.51
N VAL A 9 4.50 -54.20 17.69
CA VAL A 9 3.77 -54.07 16.42
C VAL A 9 2.34 -53.52 16.56
N PRO A 10 1.52 -53.93 17.55
CA PRO A 10 0.14 -53.43 17.63
C PRO A 10 0.04 -51.95 18.03
N TRP A 11 1.04 -51.42 18.75
CA TRP A 11 1.02 -50.02 19.21
C TRP A 11 1.34 -49.01 18.11
N LEU A 12 2.18 -49.37 17.15
CA LEU A 12 2.50 -48.51 16.00
C LEU A 12 1.31 -48.36 15.04
N ALA A 13 0.52 -49.43 14.86
CA ALA A 13 -0.69 -49.38 14.05
C ALA A 13 -1.77 -48.49 14.67
N VAL A 14 -1.94 -48.54 15.99
CA VAL A 14 -2.90 -47.68 16.72
C VAL A 14 -2.49 -46.20 16.63
N ALA A 15 -1.20 -45.88 16.77
CA ALA A 15 -0.71 -44.50 16.64
C ALA A 15 -0.97 -43.92 15.24
N ALA A 16 -0.76 -44.71 14.17
CA ALA A 16 -1.01 -44.29 12.80
C ALA A 16 -2.50 -44.02 12.51
N VAL A 17 -3.41 -44.84 13.09
CA VAL A 17 -4.85 -44.65 12.94
C VAL A 17 -5.35 -43.42 13.70
N VAL A 18 -4.81 -43.14 14.90
CA VAL A 18 -5.17 -41.94 15.67
C VAL A 18 -4.70 -40.67 14.96
N ILE A 19 -3.48 -40.66 14.40
CA ILE A 19 -2.94 -39.53 13.63
C ILE A 19 -3.75 -39.32 12.32
N GLY A 20 -4.11 -40.41 11.63
CA GLY A 20 -4.93 -40.36 10.42
C GLY A 20 -6.33 -39.80 10.67
N MET A 21 -7.01 -40.25 11.74
CA MET A 21 -8.35 -39.75 12.08
C MET A 21 -8.34 -38.29 12.56
N SER A 22 -7.31 -37.85 13.27
CA SER A 22 -7.20 -36.44 13.71
C SER A 22 -6.88 -35.47 12.56
N TYR A 23 -6.24 -35.95 11.48
CA TYR A 23 -6.08 -35.20 10.23
C TYR A 23 -7.39 -35.07 9.45
N GLN A 24 -8.23 -36.12 9.42
CA GLN A 24 -9.53 -36.09 8.74
C GLN A 24 -10.62 -35.32 9.52
N GLN A 25 -10.48 -35.17 10.83
CA GLN A 25 -11.40 -34.41 11.68
C GLN A 25 -11.05 -32.91 11.81
N GLY A 26 -10.06 -32.40 11.07
CA GLY A 26 -9.71 -30.98 11.10
C GLY A 26 -9.16 -30.50 12.45
N LEU A 27 -8.71 -31.40 13.32
CA LEU A 27 -8.14 -31.06 14.63
C LEU A 27 -6.73 -30.46 14.53
N PHE A 28 -6.06 -30.61 13.39
CA PHE A 28 -4.83 -29.91 13.06
C PHE A 28 -5.11 -28.82 12.02
N SER A 29 -5.76 -27.76 12.47
CA SER A 29 -5.60 -26.46 11.83
C SER A 29 -4.13 -26.07 11.97
N LEU A 30 -3.34 -26.36 10.93
CA LEU A 30 -2.02 -25.78 10.70
C LEU A 30 -2.17 -24.27 10.41
N VAL A 31 -2.74 -23.55 11.38
CA VAL A 31 -2.46 -22.14 11.56
C VAL A 31 -1.05 -22.13 12.13
N GLY A 32 -0.07 -22.23 11.25
CA GLY A 32 1.26 -21.76 11.56
C GLY A 32 1.14 -20.28 11.87
N ARG A 33 0.90 -19.93 13.14
CA ARG A 33 1.36 -18.66 13.68
C ARG A 33 2.88 -18.70 13.48
N LEU A 34 3.34 -18.13 12.38
CA LEU A 34 4.76 -17.84 12.19
C LEU A 34 5.21 -17.12 13.45
N ALA A 35 6.11 -17.76 14.19
CA ALA A 35 6.73 -17.14 15.35
C ALA A 35 7.32 -15.77 14.92
N PRO A 36 7.28 -14.74 15.79
CA PRO A 36 7.76 -13.40 15.45
C PRO A 36 9.29 -13.45 15.25
N GLY A 37 9.71 -13.67 14.01
CA GLY A 37 11.07 -13.34 13.58
C GLY A 37 11.18 -11.82 13.40
N PRO A 38 12.40 -11.25 13.45
CA PRO A 38 12.58 -9.84 13.12
C PRO A 38 12.03 -9.60 11.71
N ALA A 39 11.23 -8.56 11.56
CA ALA A 39 10.69 -8.18 10.27
C ALA A 39 11.86 -7.79 9.33
N ARG A 40 11.79 -8.22 8.07
CA ARG A 40 12.86 -8.03 7.07
C ARG A 40 12.27 -7.53 5.77
N ALA A 41 13.04 -6.72 5.05
CA ALA A 41 12.75 -6.41 3.66
C ALA A 41 12.84 -7.68 2.81
N VAL A 42 11.80 -7.97 2.03
CA VAL A 42 11.74 -9.13 1.14
C VAL A 42 11.18 -8.71 -0.22
N ALA A 43 11.66 -9.35 -1.29
CA ALA A 43 11.08 -9.16 -2.61
C ALA A 43 9.62 -9.63 -2.62
N LEU A 44 8.75 -8.84 -3.25
CA LEU A 44 7.32 -9.10 -3.27
C LEU A 44 6.88 -9.81 -4.54
N PRO A 45 5.83 -10.67 -4.46
CA PRO A 45 5.20 -11.23 -5.64
C PRO A 45 4.69 -10.10 -6.55
N GLY A 46 5.04 -10.15 -7.83
CA GLY A 46 4.65 -9.13 -8.81
C GLY A 46 5.61 -7.95 -8.93
N GLY A 47 6.61 -7.82 -8.04
CA GLY A 47 7.62 -6.77 -8.09
C GLY A 47 7.64 -5.90 -6.82
N GLY A 48 8.72 -5.14 -6.66
CA GLY A 48 8.97 -4.33 -5.47
C GLY A 48 9.55 -5.12 -4.29
N VAL A 49 9.80 -4.39 -3.21
CA VAL A 49 10.43 -4.87 -1.98
C VAL A 49 9.62 -4.36 -0.80
N SER A 50 9.31 -5.23 0.16
CA SER A 50 8.65 -4.81 1.40
C SER A 50 9.58 -3.95 2.25
N ASP A 51 9.00 -2.99 2.97
CA ASP A 51 9.69 -2.21 4.00
C ASP A 51 9.65 -2.93 5.36
N GLY A 52 9.72 -4.26 5.35
CA GLY A 52 9.56 -5.07 6.56
C GLY A 52 10.65 -4.81 7.59
N ASP A 53 11.85 -4.38 7.19
CA ASP A 53 12.92 -3.95 8.10
C ASP A 53 12.63 -2.62 8.82
N ARG A 54 11.50 -1.96 8.49
CA ARG A 54 11.04 -0.69 9.06
C ARG A 54 9.76 -0.82 9.88
N CYS A 55 9.30 -2.05 10.13
CA CYS A 55 8.10 -2.26 10.96
C CYS A 55 8.20 -1.59 12.33
N GLY A 56 7.15 -0.83 12.69
CA GLY A 56 7.09 -0.03 13.91
C GLY A 56 7.88 1.28 13.88
N ALA A 57 8.55 1.63 12.77
CA ALA A 57 9.20 2.93 12.63
C ALA A 57 8.14 4.03 12.44
N GLU A 58 8.21 5.08 13.25
CA GLU A 58 7.33 6.25 13.15
C GLU A 58 7.84 7.22 12.06
N GLY A 59 6.91 7.76 11.28
CA GLY A 59 7.18 8.75 10.22
C GLY A 59 8.06 8.23 9.08
N TYR A 60 8.09 6.91 8.87
CA TYR A 60 8.86 6.32 7.77
C TYR A 60 8.16 6.54 6.43
N HIS A 61 8.88 7.19 5.51
CA HIS A 61 8.49 7.29 4.11
C HIS A 61 9.72 7.06 3.23
N ARG A 62 9.55 6.28 2.16
CA ARG A 62 10.63 5.99 1.22
C ARG A 62 11.15 7.27 0.55
N PHE A 63 10.22 8.15 0.19
CA PHE A 63 10.52 9.44 -0.41
C PHE A 63 10.21 10.55 0.59
N ARG A 64 10.99 11.64 0.53
CA ARG A 64 10.70 12.83 1.33
C ARG A 64 9.41 13.48 0.84
N LEU A 65 8.34 13.34 1.61
CA LEU A 65 7.03 13.81 1.21
C LEU A 65 6.90 15.33 1.26
N PRO A 66 6.17 15.92 0.30
CA PRO A 66 5.63 17.27 0.42
C PRO A 66 4.73 17.42 1.67
N ALA A 67 4.73 18.62 2.26
CA ALA A 67 4.03 18.88 3.53
C ALA A 67 2.50 18.73 3.43
N ASP A 68 1.93 19.03 2.26
CA ASP A 68 0.51 18.90 1.94
C ASP A 68 0.02 17.44 1.93
N VAL A 69 0.92 16.46 1.76
CA VAL A 69 0.57 15.03 1.88
C VAL A 69 0.39 14.63 3.34
N LEU A 70 1.25 15.17 4.23
CA LEU A 70 1.24 14.88 5.66
C LEU A 70 0.20 15.70 6.42
N SER A 71 -0.23 16.82 5.85
CA SER A 71 -1.19 17.75 6.43
C SER A 71 -1.98 18.39 5.30
N PRO A 72 -3.06 17.74 4.82
CA PRO A 72 -3.82 18.22 3.69
C PRO A 72 -4.35 19.64 3.96
N PRO A 73 -4.08 20.60 3.07
CA PRO A 73 -4.54 21.96 3.26
C PRO A 73 -6.08 22.03 3.23
N PRO A 74 -6.69 23.06 3.84
CA PRO A 74 -8.10 23.37 3.66
C PRO A 74 -8.46 23.41 2.17
N ARG A 75 -9.70 23.08 1.82
CA ARG A 75 -10.14 22.79 0.43
C ARG A 75 -9.93 23.90 -0.62
N ASP A 76 -9.42 25.06 -0.25
CA ASP A 76 -9.31 26.22 -1.12
C ASP A 76 -7.86 26.65 -1.32
N THR A 77 -7.19 26.03 -2.29
CA THR A 77 -6.45 26.67 -3.41
C THR A 77 -5.61 25.59 -4.10
N PRO A 78 -5.86 25.24 -5.38
CA PRO A 78 -4.99 24.31 -6.10
C PRO A 78 -3.59 24.90 -6.26
N ALA A 79 -2.58 24.28 -5.62
CA ALA A 79 -1.18 24.66 -5.85
C ALA A 79 -0.82 24.44 -7.33
N PRO A 80 -0.10 25.37 -7.99
CA PRO A 80 0.32 25.21 -9.38
C PRO A 80 1.29 24.04 -9.51
N GLY A 81 1.05 23.15 -10.48
CA GLY A 81 1.98 22.06 -10.80
C GLY A 81 1.39 20.66 -10.68
N PRO A 82 2.18 19.64 -11.04
CA PRO A 82 1.74 18.25 -11.03
C PRO A 82 1.40 17.79 -9.62
N ARG A 83 0.34 17.00 -9.49
CA ARG A 83 -0.16 16.44 -8.23
C ARG A 83 -0.54 14.99 -8.40
N LEU A 84 -0.38 14.24 -7.32
CA LEU A 84 -0.95 12.91 -7.17
C LEU A 84 -2.17 13.03 -6.25
N VAL A 85 -3.27 12.41 -6.63
CA VAL A 85 -4.49 12.37 -5.83
C VAL A 85 -4.86 10.93 -5.60
N LEU A 86 -5.16 10.59 -4.35
CA LEU A 86 -5.67 9.27 -3.99
C LEU A 86 -7.11 9.16 -4.49
N GLY A 87 -7.38 8.17 -5.34
CA GLY A 87 -8.71 7.93 -5.89
C GLY A 87 -9.54 7.01 -5.01
N ALA A 88 -9.19 5.73 -5.00
CA ALA A 88 -9.86 4.70 -4.20
C ALA A 88 -8.82 3.73 -3.65
N TYR A 89 -9.14 3.09 -2.54
CA TYR A 89 -8.33 2.00 -2.01
C TYR A 89 -9.23 0.95 -1.38
N GLY A 90 -8.83 -0.31 -1.50
CA GLY A 90 -9.59 -1.43 -0.97
C GLY A 90 -8.70 -2.64 -0.70
N PHE A 91 -9.23 -3.58 0.08
CA PHE A 91 -8.60 -4.87 0.32
C PHE A 91 -9.41 -5.96 -0.36
N GLU A 92 -8.74 -6.78 -1.16
CA GLU A 92 -9.33 -7.92 -1.83
C GLU A 92 -8.66 -9.21 -1.37
N GLN A 93 -9.49 -10.22 -1.12
CA GLN A 93 -9.07 -11.57 -0.83
C GLN A 93 -10.14 -12.53 -1.37
N GLY A 94 -9.72 -13.55 -2.09
CA GLY A 94 -10.62 -14.57 -2.62
C GLY A 94 -9.96 -15.94 -2.70
N PRO A 95 -10.73 -16.99 -3.02
CA PRO A 95 -10.21 -18.37 -3.06
C PRO A 95 -9.04 -18.57 -4.03
N ARG A 96 -8.93 -17.72 -5.06
CA ARG A 96 -7.88 -17.75 -6.10
C ARG A 96 -7.15 -16.42 -6.26
N THR A 97 -7.51 -15.41 -5.49
CA THR A 97 -6.92 -14.07 -5.58
C THR A 97 -6.02 -13.86 -4.38
N PRO A 98 -4.70 -13.69 -4.58
CA PRO A 98 -3.78 -13.38 -3.49
C PRO A 98 -4.26 -12.12 -2.75
N ALA A 99 -4.26 -12.18 -1.42
CA ALA A 99 -4.67 -11.05 -0.59
C ALA A 99 -3.78 -9.83 -0.86
N ARG A 100 -4.40 -8.72 -1.22
CA ARG A 100 -3.70 -7.46 -1.54
C ARG A 100 -4.58 -6.25 -1.29
N PHE A 101 -3.93 -5.11 -1.12
CA PHE A 101 -4.57 -3.81 -1.25
C PHE A 101 -4.45 -3.35 -2.70
N THR A 102 -5.54 -2.81 -3.22
CA THR A 102 -5.60 -2.17 -4.53
C THR A 102 -5.78 -0.69 -4.31
N ILE A 103 -4.90 0.14 -4.90
CA ILE A 103 -4.91 1.59 -4.72
C ILE A 103 -4.98 2.26 -6.09
N SER A 104 -6.06 2.98 -6.34
CA SER A 104 -6.25 3.82 -7.52
C SER A 104 -5.78 5.24 -7.27
N LEU A 105 -5.08 5.81 -8.23
CA LEU A 105 -4.43 7.11 -8.18
C LEU A 105 -4.82 7.93 -9.41
N PHE A 106 -4.99 9.23 -9.21
CA PHE A 106 -5.11 10.21 -10.28
C PHE A 106 -3.84 11.05 -10.35
N VAL A 107 -3.24 11.10 -11.53
CA VAL A 107 -2.10 11.97 -11.81
C VAL A 107 -2.61 13.19 -12.55
N VAL A 108 -2.48 14.35 -11.91
CA VAL A 108 -2.95 15.63 -12.43
C VAL A 108 -1.73 16.44 -12.87
N PRO A 109 -1.57 16.79 -14.17
CA PRO A 109 -0.41 17.54 -14.64
C PRO A 109 -0.29 18.97 -14.09
N GLY A 110 -1.42 19.60 -13.75
CA GLY A 110 -1.48 20.92 -13.14
C GLY A 110 -1.03 22.09 -14.02
N GLY A 111 -0.97 21.89 -15.34
CA GLY A 111 -0.60 22.91 -16.31
C GLY A 111 -1.23 22.66 -17.68
N LYS A 112 -1.01 23.58 -18.62
CA LYS A 112 -1.53 23.46 -20.00
C LYS A 112 -0.79 22.43 -20.86
N ARG A 113 0.35 21.93 -20.37
CA ARG A 113 1.21 20.98 -21.07
C ARG A 113 1.06 19.59 -20.46
N PRO A 114 1.13 18.52 -21.27
CA PRO A 114 1.16 17.15 -20.77
C PRO A 114 2.35 16.93 -19.84
N LEU A 115 2.17 16.07 -18.83
CA LEU A 115 3.22 15.64 -17.94
C LEU A 115 3.89 14.40 -18.53
N GLU A 116 5.21 14.45 -18.68
CA GLU A 116 6.02 13.38 -19.25
C GLU A 116 6.79 12.68 -18.13
N LEU A 117 6.39 11.45 -17.81
CA LEU A 117 6.99 10.63 -16.76
C LEU A 117 7.84 9.51 -17.38
N SER A 118 8.80 8.98 -16.64
CA SER A 118 9.44 7.73 -17.03
C SER A 118 8.41 6.58 -17.03
N ARG A 119 8.66 5.54 -17.84
CA ARG A 119 7.73 4.38 -17.92
C ARG A 119 7.55 3.66 -16.59
N THR A 120 8.60 3.61 -15.78
CA THR A 120 8.64 2.88 -14.51
C THR A 120 8.41 3.78 -13.30
N LEU A 121 8.16 5.09 -13.49
CA LEU A 121 8.13 6.09 -12.41
C LEU A 121 9.42 6.11 -11.57
N GLY A 122 10.57 6.17 -12.25
CA GLY A 122 11.89 6.19 -11.64
C GLY A 122 12.17 4.87 -10.92
N ASP A 123 12.32 4.97 -9.60
CA ASP A 123 12.53 3.84 -8.68
C ASP A 123 11.26 3.03 -8.39
N GLY A 124 10.14 3.37 -9.02
CA GLY A 124 8.82 2.76 -8.80
C GLY A 124 8.03 3.43 -7.68
N VAL A 125 6.83 2.90 -7.41
CA VAL A 125 5.93 3.48 -6.42
C VAL A 125 6.23 2.93 -5.03
N ALA A 126 6.21 3.80 -4.02
CA ALA A 126 6.19 3.45 -2.62
C ALA A 126 4.76 3.56 -2.06
N VAL A 127 4.38 2.59 -1.25
CA VAL A 127 3.12 2.57 -0.51
C VAL A 127 3.45 2.26 0.93
N GLU A 128 3.11 3.15 1.84
CA GLU A 128 3.34 3.02 3.27
C GLU A 128 2.03 3.11 4.04
N ILE A 129 1.83 2.21 5.01
CA ILE A 129 0.70 2.21 5.93
C ILE A 129 1.24 2.38 7.34
N GLU A 130 0.88 3.47 8.00
CA GLU A 130 1.32 3.80 9.35
C GLU A 130 0.13 3.82 10.31
N GLY A 131 0.34 3.23 11.49
CA GLY A 131 -0.62 3.28 12.59
C GLY A 131 -0.09 4.11 13.76
N PRO A 132 -0.79 4.13 14.90
CA PRO A 132 -0.39 4.89 16.09
C PRO A 132 0.95 4.48 16.72
N HIS A 133 1.55 3.37 16.26
CA HIS A 133 2.79 2.82 16.77
C HIS A 133 3.82 2.61 15.64
N GLY A 134 3.73 3.46 14.61
CA GLY A 134 4.60 3.42 13.44
C GLY A 134 4.11 2.49 12.32
N LEU A 135 5.03 2.18 11.40
CA LEU A 135 4.75 1.45 10.17
C LEU A 135 4.15 0.06 10.44
N VAL A 136 2.97 -0.19 9.88
CA VAL A 136 2.25 -1.49 9.98
C VAL A 136 2.32 -2.29 8.68
N GLY A 137 2.80 -1.68 7.60
CA GLY A 137 3.09 -2.33 6.34
C GLY A 137 3.58 -1.33 5.30
N GLY A 138 4.40 -1.80 4.37
CA GLY A 138 4.88 -0.92 3.31
C GLY A 138 5.70 -1.65 2.28
N ALA A 139 5.81 -1.06 1.10
CA ALA A 139 6.71 -1.51 0.06
C ALA A 139 7.12 -0.37 -0.86
N HIS A 140 8.28 -0.53 -1.48
CA HIS A 140 8.79 0.37 -2.52
C HIS A 140 9.18 -0.38 -3.79
N GLY A 141 9.34 0.35 -4.88
CA GLY A 141 9.60 -0.23 -6.20
C GLY A 141 8.43 -1.04 -6.74
N LEU A 142 7.21 -0.76 -6.27
CA LEU A 142 6.01 -1.42 -6.76
C LEU A 142 5.75 -1.00 -8.21
N PRO A 143 5.37 -1.95 -9.08
CA PRO A 143 4.95 -1.63 -10.43
C PRO A 143 3.63 -0.85 -10.42
N VAL A 144 3.48 0.02 -11.41
CA VAL A 144 2.25 0.77 -11.65
C VAL A 144 1.56 0.24 -12.90
N THR A 145 0.24 0.08 -12.82
CA THR A 145 -0.61 -0.20 -13.99
C THR A 145 -1.28 1.09 -14.40
N TRP A 146 -1.06 1.53 -15.63
CA TRP A 146 -1.70 2.73 -16.16
C TRP A 146 -2.98 2.36 -16.90
N HIS A 147 -4.02 3.14 -16.66
CA HIS A 147 -5.27 3.06 -17.39
C HIS A 147 -5.38 4.25 -18.36
N GLU A 148 -6.26 4.11 -19.35
CA GLU A 148 -6.59 5.23 -20.23
C GLU A 148 -7.21 6.39 -19.45
N PRO A 149 -6.97 7.66 -19.85
CA PRO A 149 -6.29 8.09 -21.08
C PRO A 149 -4.81 8.44 -20.84
N THR A 150 -3.91 7.46 -20.98
CA THR A 150 -2.46 7.67 -20.95
C THR A 150 -1.85 7.33 -22.30
N GLY A 151 -0.81 8.07 -22.71
CA GLY A 151 -0.19 7.93 -24.03
C GLY A 151 1.31 7.66 -23.94
N THR A 152 1.92 7.34 -25.08
CA THR A 152 3.38 7.31 -25.19
C THR A 152 3.89 8.66 -25.71
N GLY A 153 4.73 9.31 -24.91
CA GLY A 153 5.42 10.54 -25.27
C GLY A 153 6.76 10.31 -25.98
N PRO A 154 7.48 11.39 -26.33
CA PRO A 154 8.81 11.32 -26.94
C PRO A 154 9.78 10.50 -26.10
N GLY A 155 10.69 9.77 -26.76
CA GLY A 155 11.66 8.93 -26.05
C GLY A 155 11.01 7.78 -25.27
N HIS A 156 9.83 7.34 -25.70
CA HIS A 156 9.07 6.26 -25.05
C HIS A 156 8.61 6.60 -23.63
N ARG A 157 8.56 7.87 -23.23
CA ARG A 157 8.06 8.30 -21.91
C ARG A 157 6.55 8.05 -21.77
N MET A 158 6.09 7.94 -20.53
CA MET A 158 4.67 7.91 -20.21
C MET A 158 4.12 9.34 -20.24
N ARG A 159 3.08 9.59 -21.04
CA ARG A 159 2.50 10.91 -21.23
C ARG A 159 1.12 10.98 -20.59
N VAL A 160 0.98 11.87 -19.61
CA VAL A 160 -0.27 12.17 -18.91
C VAL A 160 -0.89 13.42 -19.51
N GLY A 161 -2.11 13.30 -20.04
CA GLY A 161 -2.78 14.36 -20.80
C GLY A 161 -3.09 15.60 -19.95
N ALA A 162 -2.85 16.80 -20.49
CA ALA A 162 -3.05 18.05 -19.75
C ALA A 162 -4.51 18.30 -19.31
N ARG A 163 -5.49 17.77 -20.07
CA ARG A 163 -6.93 17.93 -19.79
C ARG A 163 -7.49 16.74 -19.01
N ASP A 164 -7.12 15.54 -19.43
CA ASP A 164 -7.77 14.31 -18.98
C ASP A 164 -7.04 13.67 -17.78
N GLY A 165 -5.83 14.14 -17.47
CA GLY A 165 -5.00 13.57 -16.43
C GLY A 165 -4.55 12.15 -16.79
N GLY A 166 -4.29 11.35 -15.77
CA GLY A 166 -3.95 9.94 -15.90
C GLY A 166 -4.49 9.16 -14.72
N VAL A 167 -4.91 7.93 -14.97
CA VAL A 167 -5.37 7.00 -13.94
C VAL A 167 -4.35 5.88 -13.81
N ALA A 168 -3.96 5.59 -12.59
CA ALA A 168 -3.00 4.55 -12.28
C ALA A 168 -3.51 3.67 -11.14
N GLU A 169 -3.11 2.40 -11.14
CA GLU A 169 -3.36 1.44 -10.07
C GLU A 169 -2.03 0.87 -9.58
N VAL A 170 -1.93 0.72 -8.26
CA VAL A 170 -0.82 0.05 -7.58
C VAL A 170 -1.39 -1.00 -6.64
N ALA A 171 -0.72 -2.15 -6.58
CA ALA A 171 -1.09 -3.25 -5.70
C ALA A 171 -0.05 -3.42 -4.60
N LEU A 172 -0.50 -3.45 -3.35
CA LEU A 172 0.33 -3.80 -2.19
C LEU A 172 -0.05 -5.21 -1.70
N PRO A 173 0.79 -6.24 -1.93
CA PRO A 173 0.52 -7.59 -1.44
C PRO A 173 0.47 -7.62 0.09
N VAL A 174 -0.37 -8.48 0.68
CA VAL A 174 -0.44 -8.63 2.16
C VAL A 174 0.90 -9.06 2.79
N ARG A 175 1.80 -9.67 2.00
CA ARG A 175 3.17 -10.00 2.44
C ARG A 175 4.03 -8.78 2.76
N ALA A 176 3.60 -7.59 2.36
CA ALA A 176 4.24 -6.32 2.71
C ALA A 176 3.80 -5.78 4.08
N LEU A 177 2.81 -6.42 4.73
CA LEU A 177 2.41 -6.05 6.09
C LEU A 177 3.43 -6.54 7.12
N CYS A 178 3.53 -5.78 8.19
CA CYS A 178 4.34 -6.12 9.34
C CYS A 178 3.77 -7.36 10.08
N PRO A 179 4.62 -8.17 10.74
CA PRO A 179 4.16 -9.34 11.48
C PRO A 179 3.05 -9.00 12.47
N GLY A 180 1.98 -9.80 12.48
CA GLY A 180 0.84 -9.63 13.38
C GLY A 180 -0.26 -8.71 12.86
N HIS A 181 -0.10 -8.09 11.69
CA HIS A 181 -1.16 -7.30 11.05
C HIS A 181 -1.92 -8.12 9.99
N GLU A 182 -3.24 -8.13 10.11
CA GLU A 182 -4.15 -8.78 9.16
C GLU A 182 -4.72 -7.75 8.17
N GLY A 183 -4.74 -8.10 6.87
CA GLY A 183 -5.12 -7.15 5.81
C GLY A 183 -6.52 -6.55 5.97
N ALA A 184 -7.51 -7.35 6.34
CA ALA A 184 -8.88 -6.87 6.56
C ALA A 184 -8.99 -5.94 7.79
N GLU A 185 -8.17 -6.16 8.82
CA GLU A 185 -8.11 -5.27 9.98
C GLU A 185 -7.45 -3.93 9.63
N VAL A 186 -6.32 -3.99 8.92
CA VAL A 186 -5.64 -2.80 8.41
C VAL A 186 -6.59 -1.98 7.53
N MET A 187 -7.32 -2.62 6.61
CA MET A 187 -8.31 -1.95 5.77
C MET A 187 -9.39 -1.23 6.57
N ARG A 188 -9.93 -1.87 7.62
CA ARG A 188 -10.90 -1.22 8.52
C ARG A 188 -10.33 0.01 9.21
N LYS A 189 -9.04 -0.02 9.59
CA LYS A 189 -8.37 1.11 10.26
C LYS A 189 -7.95 2.21 9.30
N LEU A 190 -7.90 1.95 7.99
CA LEU A 190 -7.70 2.95 6.95
C LEU A 190 -8.97 3.76 6.64
N GLN A 191 -10.14 3.30 7.10
CA GLN A 191 -11.41 4.01 6.90
C GLN A 191 -11.59 5.08 7.98
N ALA A 192 -12.06 6.26 7.56
CA ALA A 192 -12.44 7.30 8.49
C ALA A 192 -13.69 6.88 9.28
N PRO A 193 -13.75 7.18 10.59
CA PRO A 193 -14.92 6.90 11.40
C PRO A 193 -16.12 7.73 10.94
N ILE A 194 -17.28 7.10 10.82
CA ILE A 194 -18.55 7.74 10.47
C ILE A 194 -19.59 7.57 11.59
N ASP A 195 -20.48 8.54 11.75
CA ASP A 195 -21.63 8.42 12.65
C ASP A 195 -22.84 7.73 11.99
N ALA A 196 -23.95 7.62 12.73
CA ALA A 196 -25.19 7.02 12.23
C ALA A 196 -25.84 7.78 11.07
N HIS A 197 -25.40 9.02 10.79
CA HIS A 197 -25.88 9.85 9.69
C HIS A 197 -24.91 9.84 8.49
N ASN A 198 -23.88 8.99 8.50
CA ASN A 198 -22.80 8.92 7.51
C ASN A 198 -21.93 10.19 7.47
N THR A 199 -21.84 10.92 8.58
CA THR A 199 -20.93 12.06 8.72
C THR A 199 -19.56 11.56 9.16
N VAL A 200 -18.49 12.00 8.50
CA VAL A 200 -17.12 11.74 8.96
C VAL A 200 -16.90 12.45 10.29
N THR A 201 -16.42 11.71 11.29
CA THR A 201 -16.26 12.21 12.67
C THR A 201 -14.80 12.39 13.09
N GLY A 202 -13.85 11.97 12.26
CA GLY A 202 -12.42 12.04 12.58
C GLY A 202 -11.54 11.57 11.43
N GLN A 203 -10.22 11.67 11.65
CA GLN A 203 -9.23 11.08 10.74
C GLN A 203 -9.27 9.55 10.82
N PRO A 204 -8.90 8.84 9.74
CA PRO A 204 -8.62 7.42 9.79
C PRO A 204 -7.61 7.07 10.90
N PRO A 205 -7.82 5.99 11.67
CA PRO A 205 -6.84 5.52 12.65
C PRO A 205 -5.46 5.21 12.06
N TYR A 206 -5.41 4.69 10.83
CA TYR A 206 -4.18 4.41 10.08
C TYR A 206 -4.11 5.33 8.86
N THR A 207 -2.90 5.78 8.55
CA THR A 207 -2.61 6.54 7.34
C THR A 207 -2.13 5.60 6.24
N LEU A 208 -2.65 5.81 5.03
CA LEU A 208 -2.12 5.25 3.79
C LEU A 208 -1.43 6.39 3.07
N THR A 209 -0.17 6.19 2.70
CA THR A 209 0.58 7.10 1.85
C THR A 209 1.07 6.38 0.62
N VAL A 210 0.99 7.06 -0.51
CA VAL A 210 1.49 6.58 -1.80
C VAL A 210 2.38 7.67 -2.38
N SER A 211 3.58 7.31 -2.82
CA SER A 211 4.51 8.29 -3.37
C SER A 211 5.43 7.71 -4.44
N PHE A 212 5.91 8.57 -5.34
CA PHE A 212 6.94 8.23 -6.31
C PHE A 212 7.80 9.47 -6.61
N SER A 213 9.01 9.23 -7.12
CA SER A 213 9.94 10.27 -7.55
C SER A 213 10.24 10.12 -9.04
N ASP A 214 9.94 11.15 -9.83
CA ASP A 214 10.20 11.15 -11.27
C ASP A 214 10.73 12.52 -11.73
N PRO A 215 11.88 12.61 -12.43
CA PRO A 215 12.44 13.88 -12.89
C PRO A 215 11.47 14.73 -13.74
N GLY A 216 10.53 14.10 -14.46
CA GLY A 216 9.51 14.82 -15.22
C GLY A 216 8.59 15.70 -14.37
N VAL A 217 8.41 15.35 -13.09
CA VAL A 217 7.68 16.17 -12.11
C VAL A 217 8.45 17.46 -11.83
N GLY A 218 9.75 17.37 -11.57
CA GLY A 218 10.60 18.53 -11.33
C GLY A 218 10.71 19.44 -12.55
N GLU A 219 10.87 18.86 -13.74
CA GLU A 219 10.85 19.59 -15.02
C GLU A 219 9.55 20.37 -15.21
N MET A 220 8.40 19.75 -14.91
CA MET A 220 7.10 20.41 -15.02
C MET A 220 6.96 21.55 -13.99
N ARG A 221 7.28 21.29 -12.72
CA ARG A 221 7.25 22.31 -11.64
C ARG A 221 8.11 23.52 -11.99
N ALA A 222 9.34 23.29 -12.45
CA ALA A 222 10.26 24.34 -12.89
C ALA A 222 9.66 25.18 -14.03
N SER A 223 9.06 24.53 -15.03
CA SER A 223 8.46 25.22 -16.17
C SER A 223 7.26 26.10 -15.80
N LEU A 224 6.53 25.70 -14.76
CA LEU A 224 5.36 26.42 -14.24
C LEU A 224 5.73 27.45 -13.18
N ARG A 225 7.01 27.54 -12.80
CA ARG A 225 7.49 28.34 -11.66
C ARG A 225 6.70 28.01 -10.38
N SER A 226 6.40 26.73 -10.19
CA SER A 226 5.72 26.24 -9.00
C SER A 226 6.54 26.58 -7.74
N PRO A 227 5.88 26.95 -6.62
CA PRO A 227 6.56 27.07 -5.34
C PRO A 227 7.08 25.72 -4.83
N ASP A 228 6.43 24.63 -5.22
CA ASP A 228 6.86 23.27 -4.90
C ASP A 228 8.04 22.89 -5.77
N ARG A 229 9.10 22.39 -5.11
CA ARG A 229 10.34 21.95 -5.77
C ARG A 229 10.51 20.45 -5.67
N GLY A 230 11.31 19.91 -6.59
CA GLY A 230 11.73 18.51 -6.60
C GLY A 230 10.77 17.59 -7.36
N ASP A 231 11.07 16.30 -7.26
CA ASP A 231 10.60 15.29 -8.20
C ASP A 231 9.53 14.36 -7.60
N VAL A 232 9.22 14.55 -6.31
CA VAL A 232 8.32 13.68 -5.56
C VAL A 232 6.88 14.16 -5.68
N LEU A 233 5.99 13.22 -6.01
CA LEU A 233 4.56 13.35 -5.79
C LEU A 233 4.13 12.35 -4.71
N GLY A 234 3.17 12.75 -3.89
CA GLY A 234 2.57 11.88 -2.89
C GLY A 234 1.08 12.16 -2.75
N ALA A 235 0.37 11.18 -2.22
CA ALA A 235 -1.05 11.28 -1.86
C ALA A 235 -1.32 10.40 -0.64
N GLY A 236 -2.33 10.76 0.15
CA GLY A 236 -2.73 9.96 1.31
C GLY A 236 -4.22 10.00 1.61
N ASN A 237 -4.65 9.21 2.59
CA ASN A 237 -6.06 9.08 2.99
C ASN A 237 -6.50 10.06 4.10
N LEU A 238 -5.63 10.99 4.50
CA LEU A 238 -6.01 12.04 5.45
C LEU A 238 -7.07 12.95 4.85
N ILE A 239 -8.04 13.32 5.68
CA ILE A 239 -9.17 14.15 5.28
C ILE A 239 -8.81 15.62 5.55
N PRO A 240 -8.95 16.54 4.58
CA PRO A 240 -8.75 17.96 4.80
C PRO A 240 -9.62 18.46 5.94
N LEU A 241 -9.06 19.24 6.86
CA LEU A 241 -9.84 19.86 7.93
C LEU A 241 -10.54 21.12 7.42
N ASP A 242 -11.79 21.30 7.84
CA ASP A 242 -12.54 22.53 7.74
C ASP A 242 -11.82 23.62 8.57
N PRO A 243 -11.47 24.76 7.96
CA PRO A 243 -10.67 25.79 8.61
C PRO A 243 -11.43 26.54 9.72
N GLU A 244 -12.76 26.53 9.71
CA GLU A 244 -13.59 27.21 10.72
C GLU A 244 -13.89 26.32 11.91
N THR A 245 -14.12 25.03 11.68
CA THR A 245 -14.56 24.08 12.71
C THR A 245 -13.46 23.13 13.16
N GLY A 246 -12.35 23.03 12.43
CA GLY A 246 -11.27 22.07 12.67
C GLY A 246 -11.69 20.61 12.51
N ARG A 247 -12.88 20.37 11.94
CA ARG A 247 -13.43 19.02 11.70
C ARG A 247 -13.09 18.55 10.29
N PRO A 248 -12.96 17.24 10.05
CA PRO A 248 -12.81 16.70 8.69
C PRO A 248 -14.00 17.00 7.77
#